data_AF-A0A136HNX3-F1
#
_entry.id   AF-A0A136HNX3-F1
#
_cell.length_a   1.000
_cell.length_b   1.000
_cell.length_c   1.000
_cell.angle_alpha   90.00
_cell.angle_beta   90.00
_cell.angle_gamma   90.00
#
_symmetry.space_group_name_H-M   'P 1'
#
loop_
_entity.id
_entity.type
_entity.pdbx_description
1 polymer ?
#
loop_
_entity_poly.entity_id
_entity_poly.type
_entity_poly.pdbx_seq_one_letter_code
_entity_poly.pdbx_strand_id
1 'polypeptide(L)'
;MSQLLSAEDKFDIQQNFRRYMRLKDSHELANDTYKTAKANRIWIAGIILLLFALSSEFFLGAAAGLFGVYFYNLIISWLDVNSSDESIEELDRWFATKHLKFEGRILYFNNDELLENPLDPFNEASFSAAE
;
A
#
# COMPACT_ATOMS: atom_id res chain seq x y z
N MET A 1 11.57 3.68 32.13
CA MET A 1 12.93 3.23 31.75
C MET A 1 12.99 3.40 30.25
N SER A 2 13.75 4.36 29.74
CA SER A 2 13.78 4.69 28.30
C SER A 2 14.41 3.53 27.54
N GLN A 3 13.57 2.76 26.84
CA GLN A 3 14.06 1.74 25.93
C GLN A 3 14.68 2.43 24.73
N LEU A 4 15.93 2.10 24.43
CA LEU A 4 16.67 2.66 23.30
C LEU A 4 16.84 1.58 22.23
N LEU A 5 16.89 2.01 20.98
CA LEU A 5 17.16 1.16 19.83
C LEU A 5 18.61 0.65 19.89
N SER A 6 18.85 -0.58 19.45
CA SER A 6 20.21 -1.12 19.31
C SER A 6 21.01 -0.31 18.29
N ALA A 7 22.22 0.12 18.66
CA ALA A 7 23.12 0.84 17.77
C ALA A 7 23.57 0.00 16.57
N GLU A 8 23.68 -1.32 16.74
CA GLU A 8 24.07 -2.25 15.66
C GLU A 8 23.03 -2.28 14.54
N ASP A 9 21.74 -2.17 14.89
CA ASP A 9 20.63 -2.20 13.95
C ASP A 9 20.31 -0.83 13.34
N LYS A 10 21.03 0.24 13.74
CA LYS A 10 20.74 1.64 13.33
C LYS A 10 20.66 1.78 11.81
N PHE A 11 21.63 1.22 11.09
CA PHE A 11 21.67 1.32 9.64
C PHE A 11 20.48 0.63 8.97
N ASP A 12 20.19 -0.60 9.37
CA ASP A 12 19.09 -1.39 8.80
C ASP A 12 17.73 -0.77 9.10
N ILE A 13 17.53 -0.28 10.33
CA ILE A 13 16.31 0.43 10.75
C ILE A 13 16.11 1.68 9.89
N GLN A 14 17.16 2.49 9.70
CA GLN A 14 17.08 3.71 8.88
C GLN A 14 16.77 3.40 7.41
N GLN A 15 17.43 2.39 6.83
CA GLN A 15 17.21 1.99 5.45
C GLN A 15 15.79 1.42 5.24
N ASN A 16 15.36 0.51 6.11
CA ASN A 16 14.03 -0.09 6.03
C ASN A 16 12.92 0.91 6.34
N PHE A 17 13.17 1.90 7.20
CA PHE A 17 12.21 2.99 7.44
C PHE A 17 12.00 3.84 6.18
N ARG A 18 13.08 4.19 5.47
CA ARG A 18 12.95 4.90 4.17
C ARG A 18 12.22 4.05 3.14
N ARG A 19 12.53 2.75 3.09
CA ARG A 19 11.85 1.80 2.19
C ARG A 19 10.36 1.73 2.51
N TYR A 20 10.00 1.66 3.79
CA TYR A 20 8.62 1.64 4.27
C TYR A 20 7.86 2.91 3.86
N MET A 21 8.43 4.09 4.11
CA MET A 21 7.77 5.36 3.75
C MET A 21 7.52 5.45 2.24
N ARG A 22 8.51 5.07 1.42
CA ARG A 22 8.35 5.05 -0.03
C ARG A 22 7.27 4.05 -0.48
N LEU A 23 7.23 2.86 0.12
CA LEU A 23 6.22 1.84 -0.21
C LEU A 23 4.82 2.30 0.19
N LYS A 24 4.69 2.98 1.33
CA LYS A 24 3.43 3.56 1.78
C LYS A 24 2.92 4.65 0.83
N ASP A 25 3.80 5.53 0.37
CA ASP A 25 3.46 6.53 -0.65
C ASP A 25 3.02 5.86 -1.96
N SER A 26 3.73 4.83 -2.42
CA SER A 26 3.32 4.10 -3.63
C SER A 26 2.00 3.35 -3.47
N HIS A 27 1.74 2.79 -2.29
CA HIS A 27 0.49 2.11 -1.99
C HIS A 27 -0.70 3.10 -1.98
N GLU A 28 -0.52 4.28 -1.37
CA GLU A 28 -1.54 5.33 -1.42
C GLU A 28 -1.89 5.74 -2.87
N LEU A 29 -0.87 5.89 -3.73
CA LEU A 29 -1.05 6.20 -5.15
C LEU A 29 -1.74 5.06 -5.92
N ALA A 30 -1.35 3.80 -5.66
CA ALA A 30 -1.99 2.64 -6.27
C ALA A 30 -3.46 2.52 -5.85
N ASN A 31 -3.76 2.77 -4.57
CA ASN A 31 -5.12 2.74 -4.04
C ASN A 31 -6.00 3.84 -4.66
N ASP A 32 -5.47 5.05 -4.85
CA ASP A 32 -6.20 6.12 -5.54
C ASP A 32 -6.44 5.81 -7.02
N THR A 33 -5.49 5.15 -7.67
CA THR A 33 -5.66 4.64 -9.04
C THR A 33 -6.75 3.57 -9.09
N TYR A 34 -6.77 2.64 -8.15
CA TYR A 34 -7.80 1.61 -8.05
C TYR A 34 -9.19 2.21 -7.78
N LYS A 35 -9.31 3.20 -6.87
CA LYS A 35 -10.57 3.93 -6.66
C LYS A 35 -11.05 4.62 -7.93
N THR A 36 -10.14 5.22 -8.69
CA THR A 36 -10.43 5.87 -9.96
C THR A 36 -10.89 4.86 -11.02
N ALA A 37 -10.20 3.71 -11.12
CA ALA A 37 -10.59 2.62 -12.01
C ALA A 37 -11.98 2.07 -11.67
N LYS A 38 -12.29 1.90 -10.37
CA LYS A 38 -13.60 1.47 -9.88
C LYS A 38 -14.71 2.51 -10.12
N ALA A 39 -14.37 3.80 -10.04
CA ALA A 39 -15.31 4.89 -10.32
C ALA A 39 -15.59 5.08 -11.82
N ASN A 40 -14.79 4.48 -12.69
CA ASN A 40 -14.95 4.58 -14.14
C ASN A 40 -16.33 4.02 -14.57
N ARG A 41 -17.07 4.82 -15.34
CA ARG A 41 -18.43 4.50 -15.80
C ARG A 41 -18.48 3.94 -17.22
N ILE A 42 -17.34 3.58 -17.81
CA ILE A 42 -17.27 3.06 -19.18
C ILE A 42 -18.10 1.78 -19.37
N TRP A 43 -18.31 0.99 -18.31
CA TRP A 43 -19.20 -0.17 -18.31
C TRP A 43 -20.66 0.17 -18.63
N ILE A 44 -21.12 1.41 -18.35
CA ILE A 44 -22.48 1.87 -18.68
C ILE A 44 -22.66 1.91 -20.20
N ALA A 45 -21.67 2.39 -20.95
CA ALA A 45 -21.71 2.35 -22.41
C ALA A 45 -21.75 0.90 -22.93
N GLY A 46 -21.03 -0.02 -22.27
CA GLY A 46 -21.13 -1.45 -22.55
C GLY A 46 -22.54 -2.01 -22.36
N ILE A 47 -23.23 -1.63 -21.27
CA ILE A 47 -24.63 -2.03 -21.04
C ILE A 47 -25.56 -1.47 -22.11
N ILE A 48 -25.41 -0.20 -22.48
CA ILE A 48 -26.24 0.41 -23.53
C ILE A 48 -26.07 -0.36 -24.84
N LEU A 49 -24.84 -0.74 -25.21
CA LEU A 49 -24.60 -1.53 -26.41
C LEU A 49 -25.20 -2.95 -26.31
N LEU A 50 -25.22 -3.57 -25.12
CA LEU A 50 -25.90 -4.86 -24.93
C LEU A 50 -27.40 -4.79 -25.25
N LEU A 51 -28.07 -3.66 -25.03
CA LEU A 51 -29.48 -3.50 -25.39
C LEU A 51 -29.70 -3.64 -26.91
N PHE A 52 -28.70 -3.29 -27.71
CA PHE A 52 -28.72 -3.43 -29.17
C PHE A 52 -28.12 -4.75 -29.66
N ALA A 53 -27.62 -5.62 -28.77
CA ALA A 53 -26.96 -6.87 -29.14
C ALA A 53 -27.91 -7.84 -29.86
N LEU A 54 -29.21 -7.80 -29.57
CA LEU A 54 -30.22 -8.59 -30.30
C LEU A 54 -30.35 -8.20 -31.78
N SER A 55 -29.89 -7.00 -32.15
CA SER A 55 -29.95 -6.48 -33.51
C SER A 55 -28.68 -6.74 -34.31
N SER A 56 -27.52 -6.95 -33.67
CA SER A 56 -26.25 -7.20 -34.36
C SER A 56 -25.17 -7.75 -33.44
N GLU A 57 -24.42 -8.73 -33.95
CA GLU A 57 -23.20 -9.27 -33.33
C GLU A 57 -22.10 -8.21 -33.14
N PHE A 58 -22.10 -7.15 -33.96
CA PHE A 58 -21.19 -6.03 -33.80
C PHE A 58 -21.36 -5.35 -32.43
N PHE A 59 -22.60 -5.11 -32.00
CA PHE A 59 -22.89 -4.49 -30.70
C PHE A 59 -22.51 -5.39 -29.53
N LEU A 60 -22.67 -6.71 -29.69
CA LEU A 60 -22.20 -7.70 -28.73
C LEU A 60 -20.66 -7.62 -28.56
N GLY A 61 -19.92 -7.60 -29.67
CA GLY A 61 -18.46 -7.50 -29.66
C GLY A 61 -17.97 -6.17 -29.08
N ALA A 62 -18.61 -5.06 -29.45
CA ALA A 62 -18.28 -3.74 -28.91
C ALA A 62 -18.54 -3.65 -27.40
N ALA A 63 -19.67 -4.19 -26.93
CA ALA A 63 -19.96 -4.28 -25.50
C ALA A 63 -18.92 -5.12 -24.76
N ALA A 64 -18.58 -6.30 -25.29
CA ALA A 64 -17.55 -7.17 -24.72
C ALA A 64 -16.19 -6.46 -24.62
N GLY A 65 -15.80 -5.68 -25.63
CA GLY A 65 -14.59 -4.87 -25.59
C GLY A 65 -14.59 -3.82 -24.47
N LEU A 66 -15.70 -3.09 -24.30
CA LEU A 66 -15.82 -2.09 -23.23
C LEU A 66 -15.80 -2.72 -21.84
N PHE A 67 -16.48 -3.85 -21.64
CA PHE A 67 -16.36 -4.61 -20.40
C PHE A 67 -14.94 -5.13 -20.18
N GLY A 68 -14.30 -5.65 -21.23
CA GLY A 68 -12.92 -6.12 -21.19
C GLY A 68 -11.97 -5.03 -20.71
N VAL A 69 -12.02 -3.83 -21.30
CA VAL A 69 -11.20 -2.69 -20.87
C VAL A 69 -11.49 -2.28 -19.42
N TYR A 70 -12.76 -2.24 -19.03
CA TYR A 70 -13.15 -1.91 -17.66
C TYR A 70 -12.59 -2.90 -16.65
N PHE A 71 -12.86 -4.20 -16.83
CA PHE A 71 -12.41 -5.23 -15.92
C PHE A 71 -10.89 -5.41 -15.94
N TYR A 72 -10.25 -5.27 -17.10
CA TYR A 72 -8.79 -5.29 -17.21
C TYR A 72 -8.16 -4.21 -16.32
N ASN A 73 -8.60 -2.96 -16.47
CA ASN A 73 -8.07 -1.85 -15.65
C ASN A 73 -8.36 -2.06 -14.16
N LEU A 74 -9.57 -2.55 -13.83
CA LEU A 74 -9.94 -2.83 -12.45
C LEU A 74 -9.03 -3.91 -11.82
N ILE A 75 -8.78 -5.00 -12.54
CA ILE A 75 -7.98 -6.14 -12.06
C ILE A 75 -6.51 -5.74 -11.93
N ILE A 76 -5.94 -5.07 -12.94
CA ILE A 76 -4.53 -4.64 -12.89
C ILE A 76 -4.31 -3.69 -11.71
N SER A 77 -5.16 -2.66 -11.55
CA SER A 77 -5.03 -1.75 -10.41
C SER A 77 -5.24 -2.43 -9.06
N TRP A 78 -6.07 -3.48 -8.99
CA TRP A 78 -6.22 -4.28 -7.77
C TRP A 78 -4.97 -5.11 -7.46
N LEU A 79 -4.33 -5.71 -8.47
CA LEU A 79 -3.06 -6.42 -8.31
C LEU A 79 -1.93 -5.50 -7.84
N ASP A 80 -1.87 -4.29 -8.37
CA ASP A 80 -0.86 -3.29 -7.99
C ASP A 80 -0.98 -2.90 -6.51
N VAL A 81 -2.22 -2.71 -6.02
CA VAL A 81 -2.50 -2.45 -4.60
C VAL A 81 -2.06 -3.64 -3.73
N ASN A 82 -2.51 -4.86 -4.07
CA ASN A 82 -2.18 -6.04 -3.27
C ASN A 82 -0.68 -6.34 -3.21
N SER A 83 0.05 -6.17 -4.31
CA SER A 83 1.51 -6.40 -4.33
C SER A 83 2.25 -5.38 -3.45
N SER A 84 1.72 -4.16 -3.37
CA SER A 84 2.24 -3.12 -2.48
C SER A 84 1.92 -3.45 -1.01
N ASP A 85 0.72 -3.94 -0.71
CA ASP A 85 0.33 -4.39 0.63
C ASP A 85 1.24 -5.51 1.16
N GLU A 86 1.52 -6.52 0.33
CA GLU A 86 2.41 -7.62 0.71
C GLU A 86 3.83 -7.12 1.06
N SER A 87 4.33 -6.16 0.28
CA SER A 87 5.65 -5.55 0.50
C SER A 87 5.70 -4.70 1.78
N ILE A 88 4.59 -4.04 2.13
CA ILE A 88 4.46 -3.29 3.40
C ILE A 88 4.38 -4.26 4.56
N GLU A 89 3.58 -5.33 4.45
CA GLU A 89 3.44 -6.35 5.48
C GLU A 89 4.75 -7.11 5.75
N GLU A 90 5.57 -7.35 4.72
CA GLU A 90 6.92 -7.90 4.89
C GLU A 90 7.79 -6.99 5.78
N LEU A 91 7.76 -5.68 5.55
CA LEU A 91 8.49 -4.73 6.37
C LEU A 91 7.90 -4.59 7.77
N ASP A 92 6.58 -4.53 7.92
CA ASP A 92 5.93 -4.50 9.23
C ASP A 92 6.32 -5.73 10.06
N ARG A 93 6.37 -6.91 9.44
CA ARG A 93 6.88 -8.14 10.09
C ARG A 93 8.34 -8.01 10.49
N TRP A 94 9.19 -7.46 9.62
CA TRP A 94 10.60 -7.22 9.95
C TRP A 94 10.76 -6.28 11.15
N PHE A 95 10.03 -5.15 11.18
CA PHE A 95 10.04 -4.22 12.30
C PHE A 95 9.50 -4.86 13.59
N ALA A 96 8.47 -5.71 13.49
CA ALA A 96 7.95 -6.45 14.62
C ALA A 96 9.00 -7.39 15.24
N THR A 97 9.90 -7.99 14.45
CA THR A 97 11.03 -8.78 14.99
C THR A 97 12.01 -7.95 15.81
N LYS A 98 12.05 -6.63 15.60
CA LYS A 98 12.86 -5.66 16.36
C LYS A 98 12.07 -5.00 17.50
N HIS A 99 10.89 -5.52 17.83
CA HIS A 99 9.96 -4.96 18.83
C HIS A 99 9.44 -3.55 18.47
N LEU A 100 9.32 -3.26 17.17
CA LEU A 100 8.85 -1.99 16.65
C LEU A 100 7.54 -2.18 15.87
N LYS A 101 6.67 -1.17 15.94
CA LYS A 101 5.42 -1.09 15.18
C LYS A 101 5.29 0.27 14.54
N PHE A 102 4.59 0.31 13.42
CA PHE A 102 4.13 1.56 12.82
C PHE A 102 2.70 1.85 13.21
N GLU A 103 2.42 3.11 13.53
CA GLU A 103 1.07 3.66 13.55
C GLU A 103 1.01 4.81 12.57
N GLY A 104 0.28 4.61 11.47
CA GLY A 104 0.36 5.51 10.34
C GLY A 104 1.78 5.58 9.78
N ARG A 105 2.43 6.74 9.87
CA ARG A 105 3.80 6.98 9.36
C ARG A 105 4.83 7.10 10.47
N ILE A 106 4.44 6.83 11.72
CA ILE A 106 5.28 7.06 12.90
C ILE A 106 5.65 5.71 13.49
N LEU A 107 6.92 5.57 13.88
CA LEU A 107 7.47 4.36 14.48
C LEU A 107 7.34 4.43 16.00
N TYR A 108 6.97 3.32 16.63
CA TYR A 108 6.87 3.17 18.09
C TYR A 108 7.46 1.82 18.51
N PHE A 109 7.74 1.67 19.80
CA PHE A 109 7.96 0.34 20.35
C PHE A 109 6.64 -0.41 20.49
N ASN A 110 6.68 -1.74 20.36
CA ASN A 110 5.49 -2.59 20.48
C ASN A 110 4.78 -2.47 21.84
N ASN A 111 5.55 -2.24 22.90
CA ASN A 111 5.05 -2.07 24.27
C ASN A 111 4.45 -0.68 24.54
N ASP A 112 4.58 0.28 23.62
CA ASP A 112 3.94 1.59 23.74
C ASP A 112 2.50 1.51 23.21
N GLU A 113 1.58 1.00 24.05
CA GLU A 113 0.15 0.90 23.71
C GLU A 113 -0.55 2.25 23.62
N LEU A 114 -0.06 3.26 24.35
CA LEU A 114 -0.64 4.60 24.39
C LEU A 114 -0.09 5.53 23.30
N LEU A 115 0.94 5.10 22.56
CA LEU A 115 1.60 5.85 21.49
C LEU A 115 2.19 7.18 22.00
N GLU A 116 2.72 7.16 23.22
CA GLU A 116 3.21 8.38 23.89
C GLU A 116 4.64 8.74 23.47
N ASN A 117 5.43 7.76 23.02
CA ASN A 117 6.86 7.92 22.74
C ASN A 117 7.16 7.61 21.26
N PRO A 118 6.91 8.55 20.35
CA PRO A 118 7.26 8.38 18.94
C PRO A 118 8.78 8.26 18.79
N LEU A 119 9.20 7.27 18.01
CA LEU A 119 10.60 7.04 17.68
C LEU A 119 10.98 7.74 16.40
N ASP A 120 12.06 8.52 16.46
CA ASP A 120 12.75 9.00 15.28
C ASP A 120 14.00 8.14 15.02
N PRO A 121 14.01 7.30 13.97
CA PRO A 121 15.14 6.45 13.63
C PRO A 121 16.37 7.23 13.12
N PHE A 122 16.24 8.53 12.84
CA PHE A 122 17.36 9.39 12.46
C PHE A 122 17.91 10.20 13.63
N ASN A 123 17.20 10.25 14.76
CA ASN A 123 17.68 10.90 15.97
C ASN A 123 18.61 9.95 16.75
N GLU A 124 19.83 10.40 17.02
CA GLU A 124 20.82 9.61 17.76
C GLU A 124 20.43 9.38 19.22
N ALA A 125 19.62 10.27 19.81
CA ALA A 125 19.10 10.11 21.16
C ALA A 125 18.15 8.91 21.31
N SER A 126 17.64 8.36 20.20
CA SER A 126 16.79 7.17 20.17
C SER A 126 17.58 5.87 20.30
N PHE A 127 18.91 5.90 20.17
CA PHE A 127 19.78 4.73 20.18
C PHE A 127 20.60 4.64 21.47
N SER A 128 20.88 3.41 21.91
CA SER A 128 21.84 3.19 23.00
C SER A 128 23.23 3.59 22.50
N ALA A 129 24.05 4.21 23.36
CA ALA A 129 25.45 4.44 23.02
C ALA A 129 26.10 3.08 22.67
N ALA A 130 26.76 3.00 21.51
CA ALA A 130 27.60 1.86 21.20
C ALA A 130 28.78 1.88 22.18
N GLU A 131 28.92 0.82 22.99
CA GLU A 131 30.15 0.58 23.77
C GLU A 131 31.32 0.20 22.85
#